data_AF-A0A915ZM04-F1
#
_entry.id   AF-A0A915ZM04-F1
#
_cell.length_a   1.000
_cell.length_b   1.000
_cell.length_c   1.000
_cell.angle_alpha   90.00
_cell.angle_beta   90.00
_cell.angle_gamma   90.00
#
_symmetry.space_group_name_H-M   'P 1'
#
loop_
_entity.id
_entity.type
_entity.pdbx_description
1 polymer ?
#
loop_
_entity_poly.entity_id
_entity_poly.type
_entity_poly.pdbx_seq_one_letter_code
_entity_poly.pdbx_strand_id
1 'polypeptide(L)'
;MALRNIIDGTLDSHYNNFLGNGYFQDNIFRLLLSSWFATSATISNTEKIAINEAVESPDDSIYEIQLQAKWKQYKILQNNFETNISINGDIYYGLKTAYKEYFNFTEYLHNTKIIYFNYISYKVLNQDGESSIIRISVGNVVELEEKLEGNSYAIVQAIFLHTYNNAKTYPFYFLKWFEKIEGRNGIDSLMMCQKYKICTERKKWHNVFPISFVTSMPKVHFVHQCVNDCSVRNHNLSQPYLLNEFFYNAI
;
A
#
# COMPACT_ATOMS: atom_id res chain seq x y z
N MET A 1 10.44 -16.95 10.81
CA MET A 1 9.84 -17.98 9.93
C MET A 1 8.81 -18.87 10.65
N ALA A 2 8.96 -19.18 11.95
CA ALA A 2 8.08 -20.11 12.69
C ALA A 2 6.61 -19.68 12.86
N LEU A 3 6.34 -18.42 13.26
CA LEU A 3 4.95 -17.97 13.48
C LEU A 3 4.10 -18.00 12.20
N ARG A 4 4.73 -17.80 11.03
CA ARG A 4 4.05 -17.77 9.72
C ARG A 4 3.66 -19.16 9.22
N ASN A 5 4.53 -20.16 9.35
CA ASN A 5 4.21 -21.56 9.00
C ASN A 5 3.02 -22.08 9.82
N ILE A 6 2.92 -21.63 11.07
CA ILE A 6 1.80 -21.93 11.96
C ILE A 6 0.52 -21.21 11.49
N ILE A 7 0.59 -19.95 11.04
CA ILE A 7 -0.58 -19.15 10.64
C ILE A 7 -1.20 -19.55 9.30
N ASP A 8 -0.39 -19.96 8.33
CA ASP A 8 -0.85 -20.25 6.96
C ASP A 8 -1.26 -21.70 6.72
N GLY A 9 -1.09 -22.57 7.71
CA GLY A 9 -1.32 -24.01 7.53
C GLY A 9 -0.41 -24.64 6.48
N THR A 10 0.74 -24.04 6.18
CA THR A 10 1.74 -24.68 5.31
C THR A 10 2.40 -25.80 6.08
N LEU A 11 2.32 -27.01 5.51
CA LEU A 11 2.86 -28.27 6.03
C LEU A 11 4.39 -28.20 6.18
N ASP A 12 4.85 -27.60 7.26
CA ASP A 12 6.18 -27.82 7.79
C ASP A 12 6.13 -29.11 8.62
N SER A 13 6.80 -30.16 8.13
CA SER A 13 6.77 -31.51 8.73
C SER A 13 7.32 -31.54 10.16
N HIS A 14 8.00 -30.49 10.61
CA HIS A 14 8.52 -30.35 11.97
C HIS A 14 7.46 -29.92 13.00
N TYR A 15 6.34 -29.30 12.58
CA TYR A 15 5.31 -28.74 13.47
C TYR A 15 3.97 -29.45 13.35
N ASN A 16 4.00 -30.73 13.03
CA ASN A 16 2.86 -31.43 12.45
C ASN A 16 1.74 -31.80 13.44
N ASN A 17 1.58 -31.18 14.63
CA ASN A 17 0.41 -31.43 15.50
C ASN A 17 0.20 -30.53 16.75
N PHE A 18 0.90 -29.41 16.98
CA PHE A 18 0.91 -28.81 18.34
C PHE A 18 0.20 -27.47 18.60
N LEU A 19 -0.44 -26.83 17.61
CA LEU A 19 -1.27 -25.65 17.90
C LEU A 19 -2.64 -25.80 17.26
N GLY A 20 -3.58 -26.29 18.08
CA GLY A 20 -4.95 -26.57 17.69
C GLY A 20 -5.68 -25.34 17.14
N ASN A 21 -6.69 -25.63 16.31
CA ASN A 21 -7.62 -24.74 15.61
C ASN A 21 -8.25 -23.57 16.41
N GLY A 22 -7.96 -23.39 17.70
CA GLY A 22 -8.55 -22.37 18.56
C GLY A 22 -8.03 -20.94 18.33
N TYR A 23 -6.72 -20.75 18.12
CA TYR A 23 -6.14 -19.42 17.94
C TYR A 23 -6.60 -18.72 16.66
N PHE A 24 -7.01 -19.50 15.64
CA PHE A 24 -7.45 -19.00 14.34
C PHE A 24 -8.93 -18.61 14.26
N GLN A 25 -9.71 -18.94 15.29
CA GLN A 25 -11.11 -18.51 15.41
C GLN A 25 -11.24 -17.16 16.13
N ASP A 26 -10.16 -16.65 16.71
CA ASP A 26 -10.15 -15.33 17.32
C ASP A 26 -10.09 -14.23 16.24
N ASN A 27 -11.18 -13.47 16.13
CA ASN A 27 -11.31 -12.39 15.16
C ASN A 27 -10.26 -11.28 15.37
N ILE A 28 -9.80 -11.05 16.60
CA ILE A 28 -8.80 -10.03 16.93
C ILE A 28 -7.43 -10.47 16.41
N PHE A 29 -7.07 -11.73 16.60
CA PHE A 29 -5.80 -12.28 16.11
C PHE A 29 -5.74 -12.31 14.57
N ARG A 30 -6.86 -12.64 13.91
CA ARG A 30 -6.97 -12.56 12.44
C ARG A 30 -6.83 -11.12 11.91
N LEU A 31 -7.34 -10.12 12.63
CA LEU A 31 -7.24 -8.72 12.23
C LEU A 31 -5.83 -8.16 12.42
N LEU A 32 -5.17 -8.49 13.55
CA LEU A 32 -3.76 -8.14 13.80
C LEU A 32 -2.82 -8.68 12.71
N LEU A 33 -3.14 -9.86 12.15
CA LEU A 33 -2.37 -10.51 11.10
C LEU A 33 -2.90 -10.24 9.68
N SER A 34 -3.96 -9.44 9.52
CA SER A 34 -4.61 -9.21 8.22
C SER A 34 -3.73 -8.43 7.24
N SER A 35 -2.76 -7.66 7.75
CA SER A 35 -1.71 -6.99 6.97
C SER A 35 -0.47 -7.85 6.76
N TRP A 36 -0.39 -9.01 7.42
CA TRP A 36 0.71 -9.96 7.30
C TRP A 36 0.28 -11.06 6.34
N PHE A 37 0.73 -10.99 5.09
CA PHE A 37 0.56 -12.06 4.11
C PHE A 37 1.92 -12.54 3.62
N ALA A 38 2.08 -13.86 3.50
CA ALA A 38 3.10 -14.47 2.68
C ALA A 38 2.60 -14.29 1.26
N THR A 39 3.37 -13.58 0.45
CA THR A 39 3.34 -13.86 -0.98
C THR A 39 3.84 -15.29 -1.14
N SER A 40 2.94 -16.27 -1.15
CA SER A 40 3.26 -17.55 -1.74
C SER A 40 3.84 -17.24 -3.12
N ALA A 41 4.99 -17.83 -3.44
CA ALA A 41 5.56 -17.77 -4.80
C ALA A 41 4.51 -18.18 -5.86
N THR A 42 3.50 -18.92 -5.42
CA THR A 42 2.24 -19.21 -6.08
C THR A 42 1.12 -18.30 -5.57
N ILE A 43 1.06 -17.06 -6.07
CA ILE A 43 -0.26 -16.45 -6.30
C ILE A 43 -0.89 -17.38 -7.33
N SER A 44 -1.84 -18.20 -6.91
CA SER A 44 -2.64 -19.01 -7.84
C SER A 44 -3.17 -18.09 -8.93
N ASN A 45 -2.88 -18.41 -10.18
CA ASN A 45 -3.25 -17.72 -11.42
C ASN A 45 -4.79 -17.66 -11.66
N THR A 46 -5.56 -17.29 -10.66
CA THR A 46 -7.02 -17.19 -10.67
C THR A 46 -7.34 -15.86 -10.02
N GLU A 47 -7.44 -14.73 -10.71
CA GLU A 47 -7.74 -14.45 -12.10
C GLU A 47 -6.78 -13.33 -12.54
N LYS A 48 -5.92 -13.58 -13.53
CA LYS A 48 -5.29 -12.47 -14.26
C LYS A 48 -6.42 -11.75 -14.97
N ILE A 49 -6.95 -10.68 -14.36
CA ILE A 49 -7.70 -9.69 -15.11
C ILE A 49 -6.65 -9.03 -16.00
N ALA A 50 -6.43 -9.60 -17.17
CA ALA A 50 -5.73 -8.93 -18.25
C ALA A 50 -6.52 -7.65 -18.48
N ILE A 51 -5.99 -6.54 -17.98
CA ILE A 51 -6.46 -5.24 -18.37
C ILE A 51 -6.09 -5.15 -19.84
N ASN A 52 -7.08 -5.16 -20.72
CA ASN A 52 -6.88 -4.88 -22.15
C ASN A 52 -6.47 -3.41 -22.40
N GLU A 53 -6.25 -2.63 -21.35
CA GLU A 53 -5.78 -1.24 -21.40
C GLU A 53 -4.26 -1.28 -21.37
N ALA A 54 -3.62 -0.83 -22.45
CA ALA A 54 -2.17 -0.64 -22.47
C ALA A 54 -1.78 0.37 -21.38
N VAL A 55 -1.09 -0.11 -20.34
CA VAL A 55 -0.58 0.71 -19.25
C VAL A 55 0.82 1.18 -19.61
N GLU A 56 1.00 2.48 -19.61
CA GLU A 56 2.27 3.13 -19.93
C GLU A 56 3.13 3.21 -18.70
N SER A 57 4.43 2.95 -18.90
CA SER A 57 5.38 3.06 -17.81
C SER A 57 5.61 4.54 -17.46
N PRO A 58 5.63 4.89 -16.17
CA PRO A 58 6.06 6.21 -15.75
C PRO A 58 7.58 6.43 -15.83
N ASP A 59 8.37 5.35 -15.97
CA ASP A 59 9.83 5.39 -16.00
C ASP A 59 10.40 4.23 -16.84
N ASP A 60 11.46 4.45 -17.60
CA ASP A 60 12.03 3.45 -18.50
C ASP A 60 12.56 2.19 -17.79
N SER A 61 12.90 2.31 -16.49
CA SER A 61 13.30 1.16 -15.67
C SER A 61 12.14 0.26 -15.26
N ILE A 62 10.89 0.67 -15.48
CA ILE A 62 9.69 -0.04 -15.05
C ILE A 62 8.97 -0.67 -16.23
N TYR A 63 8.65 -1.95 -16.11
CA TYR A 63 8.02 -2.71 -17.19
C TYR A 63 7.19 -3.89 -16.67
N GLU A 64 6.47 -4.56 -17.57
CA GLU A 64 5.56 -5.65 -17.25
C GLU A 64 4.53 -5.30 -16.14
N ILE A 65 3.95 -4.11 -16.23
CA ILE A 65 2.96 -3.62 -15.27
C ILE A 65 1.67 -4.44 -15.41
N GLN A 66 1.19 -4.99 -14.29
CA GLN A 66 -0.03 -5.79 -14.20
C GLN A 66 -0.86 -5.31 -13.01
N LEU A 67 -2.14 -5.00 -13.22
CA LEU A 67 -3.08 -4.71 -12.14
C LEU A 67 -4.15 -5.78 -12.07
N GLN A 68 -4.64 -6.06 -10.86
CA GLN A 68 -5.62 -7.13 -10.61
C GLN A 68 -6.71 -6.68 -9.65
N ALA A 69 -7.84 -7.41 -9.69
CA ALA A 69 -9.03 -7.17 -8.86
C ALA A 69 -9.50 -5.70 -8.92
N LYS A 70 -9.98 -5.31 -10.12
CA LYS A 70 -10.63 -4.02 -10.37
C LYS A 70 -11.78 -3.79 -9.40
N TRP A 71 -11.86 -2.59 -8.82
CA TRP A 71 -12.91 -2.24 -7.89
C TRP A 71 -14.24 -2.05 -8.63
N LYS A 72 -15.30 -2.61 -8.04
CA LYS A 72 -16.69 -2.29 -8.40
C LYS A 72 -17.10 -0.98 -7.73
N GLN A 73 -18.10 -0.29 -8.27
CA GLN A 73 -18.55 1.02 -7.79
C GLN A 73 -18.83 1.06 -6.28
N TYR A 74 -19.50 0.04 -5.73
CA TYR A 74 -19.77 -0.02 -4.28
C TYR A 74 -18.48 0.02 -3.44
N LYS A 75 -17.41 -0.63 -3.91
CA LYS A 75 -16.13 -0.66 -3.20
C LYS A 75 -15.41 0.68 -3.27
N ILE A 76 -15.51 1.36 -4.41
CA ILE A 76 -14.98 2.72 -4.60
C ILE A 76 -15.62 3.65 -3.56
N LEU A 77 -16.96 3.64 -3.46
CA LEU A 77 -17.71 4.48 -2.53
C LEU A 77 -17.44 4.10 -1.05
N GLN A 78 -17.36 2.81 -0.72
CA GLN A 78 -17.02 2.34 0.63
C GLN A 78 -15.63 2.81 1.11
N ASN A 79 -14.70 3.04 0.18
CA ASN A 79 -13.37 3.56 0.49
C ASN A 79 -13.28 5.09 0.38
N ASN A 80 -14.43 5.78 0.26
CA ASN A 80 -14.54 7.23 0.11
C ASN A 80 -13.81 7.78 -1.12
N PHE A 81 -13.82 7.04 -2.22
CA PHE A 81 -13.32 7.48 -3.51
C PHE A 81 -14.47 7.74 -4.49
N GLU A 82 -14.14 8.43 -5.59
CA GLU A 82 -15.07 8.81 -6.65
C GLU A 82 -14.69 8.09 -7.95
N THR A 83 -15.67 7.72 -8.77
CA THR A 83 -15.39 7.10 -10.08
C THR A 83 -14.83 8.08 -11.11
N ASN A 84 -15.14 9.36 -10.94
CA ASN A 84 -14.63 10.46 -11.75
C ASN A 84 -14.06 11.53 -10.83
N ILE A 85 -12.92 12.12 -11.16
CA ILE A 85 -12.32 13.19 -10.38
C ILE A 85 -13.19 14.44 -10.41
N SER A 86 -13.50 14.95 -9.22
CA SER A 86 -13.98 16.31 -9.05
C SER A 86 -12.83 17.31 -9.26
N ILE A 87 -13.09 18.40 -10.01
CA ILE A 87 -12.10 19.46 -10.34
C ILE A 87 -11.51 20.12 -9.08
N ASN A 88 -12.21 20.03 -7.94
CA ASN A 88 -11.76 20.55 -6.64
C ASN A 88 -11.42 19.42 -5.64
N GLY A 89 -11.36 18.16 -6.10
CA GLY A 89 -11.07 17.00 -5.26
C GLY A 89 -9.58 16.75 -5.09
N ASP A 90 -9.21 16.08 -3.99
CA ASP A 90 -7.81 15.77 -3.66
C ASP A 90 -7.08 15.03 -4.79
N ILE A 91 -7.77 14.08 -5.43
CA ILE A 91 -7.16 13.27 -6.51
C ILE A 91 -6.87 14.14 -7.73
N TYR A 92 -7.75 15.11 -8.05
CA TYR A 92 -7.52 16.01 -9.18
C TYR A 92 -6.27 16.86 -8.96
N TYR A 93 -6.14 17.48 -7.78
CA TYR A 93 -4.93 18.24 -7.43
C TYR A 93 -3.68 17.36 -7.40
N GLY A 94 -3.78 16.17 -6.80
CA GLY A 94 -2.69 15.21 -6.75
C GLY A 94 -2.22 14.76 -8.14
N LEU A 95 -3.16 14.42 -9.04
CA LEU A 95 -2.84 14.06 -10.42
C LEU A 95 -2.22 15.23 -11.19
N LYS A 96 -2.78 16.44 -11.05
CA LYS A 96 -2.23 17.62 -11.71
C LYS A 96 -0.78 17.88 -11.29
N THR A 97 -0.48 17.76 -10.00
CA THR A 97 0.89 17.87 -9.48
C THR A 97 1.76 16.73 -10.02
N ALA A 98 1.31 15.48 -9.91
CA ALA A 98 2.10 14.33 -10.34
C ALA A 98 2.46 14.38 -11.84
N TYR A 99 1.50 14.71 -12.69
CA TYR A 99 1.75 14.88 -14.12
C TYR A 99 2.74 16.01 -14.41
N LYS A 100 2.58 17.15 -13.74
CA LYS A 100 3.48 18.28 -13.91
C LYS A 100 4.91 17.96 -13.46
N GLU A 101 5.06 17.41 -12.26
CA GLU A 101 6.38 17.26 -11.62
C GLU A 101 7.15 16.04 -12.13
N TYR A 102 6.47 14.95 -12.46
CA TYR A 102 7.13 13.67 -12.79
C TYR A 102 7.09 13.32 -14.28
N PHE A 103 6.11 13.86 -15.02
CA PHE A 103 5.99 13.61 -16.47
C PHE A 103 6.23 14.86 -17.32
N ASN A 104 6.42 16.03 -16.69
CA ASN A 104 6.51 17.33 -17.36
C ASN A 104 5.26 17.66 -18.22
N PHE A 105 4.11 17.15 -17.80
CA PHE A 105 2.82 17.32 -18.46
C PHE A 105 2.06 18.47 -17.78
N THR A 106 1.94 19.62 -18.47
CA THR A 106 1.47 20.87 -17.86
C THR A 106 0.03 21.25 -18.21
N GLU A 107 -0.59 20.53 -19.15
CA GLU A 107 -1.96 20.80 -19.59
C GLU A 107 -3.01 20.42 -18.54
N TYR A 108 -4.21 21.00 -18.71
CA TYR A 108 -5.38 20.69 -17.89
C TYR A 108 -5.86 19.25 -18.13
N LEU A 109 -6.32 18.56 -17.07
CA LEU A 109 -6.82 17.19 -17.18
C LEU A 109 -8.24 17.16 -17.77
N HIS A 110 -8.37 16.75 -19.03
CA HIS A 110 -9.69 16.63 -19.68
C HIS A 110 -10.43 15.37 -19.28
N ASN A 111 -9.71 14.25 -19.18
CA ASN A 111 -10.30 13.01 -18.73
C ASN A 111 -10.49 13.07 -17.22
N THR A 112 -11.69 12.72 -16.77
CA THR A 112 -12.00 12.66 -15.34
C THR A 112 -12.11 11.24 -14.81
N LYS A 113 -12.18 10.24 -15.68
CA LYS A 113 -12.44 8.85 -15.30
C LYS A 113 -11.24 8.23 -14.58
N ILE A 114 -11.50 7.55 -13.47
CA ILE A 114 -10.50 6.75 -12.76
C ILE A 114 -10.93 5.28 -12.70
N ILE A 115 -9.95 4.38 -12.81
CA ILE A 115 -10.14 2.94 -12.64
C ILE A 115 -9.27 2.44 -11.49
N TYR A 116 -9.90 1.88 -10.45
CA TYR A 116 -9.22 1.43 -9.23
C TYR A 116 -9.00 -0.08 -9.19
N PHE A 117 -7.94 -0.51 -8.49
CA PHE A 117 -7.51 -1.89 -8.35
C PHE A 117 -7.05 -2.20 -6.93
N ASN A 118 -7.04 -3.48 -6.56
CA ASN A 118 -6.50 -3.93 -5.27
C ASN A 118 -5.01 -4.22 -5.31
N TYR A 119 -4.49 -4.61 -6.47
CA TYR A 119 -3.13 -5.13 -6.60
C TYR A 119 -2.47 -4.57 -7.84
N ILE A 120 -1.18 -4.31 -7.73
CA ILE A 120 -0.29 -4.05 -8.86
C ILE A 120 1.01 -4.82 -8.68
N SER A 121 1.55 -5.30 -9.79
CA SER A 121 2.91 -5.83 -9.86
C SER A 121 3.61 -5.30 -11.10
N TYR A 122 4.92 -5.11 -11.01
CA TYR A 122 5.78 -4.65 -12.11
C TYR A 122 7.21 -5.11 -11.85
N LYS A 123 8.02 -5.09 -12.90
CA LYS A 123 9.46 -5.27 -12.80
C LYS A 123 10.15 -3.91 -12.75
N VAL A 124 11.21 -3.84 -11.98
CA VAL A 124 12.12 -2.69 -11.90
C VAL A 124 13.51 -3.18 -12.29
N LEU A 125 14.09 -2.53 -13.29
CA LEU A 125 15.47 -2.76 -13.73
C LEU A 125 16.40 -1.91 -12.87
N ASN A 126 17.37 -2.53 -12.19
CA ASN A 126 18.40 -1.80 -11.47
C ASN A 126 19.55 -1.37 -12.41
N GLN A 127 20.50 -0.61 -11.88
CA GLN A 127 21.66 -0.11 -12.64
C GLN A 127 22.56 -1.24 -13.17
N ASP A 128 22.55 -2.40 -12.50
CA ASP A 128 23.33 -3.58 -12.87
C ASP A 128 22.62 -4.43 -13.95
N GLY A 129 21.43 -4.02 -14.41
CA GLY A 129 20.64 -4.73 -15.40
C GLY A 129 19.84 -5.92 -14.85
N GLU A 130 19.80 -6.10 -13.53
CA GLU A 130 18.99 -7.12 -12.88
C GLU A 130 17.57 -6.61 -12.62
N SER A 131 16.59 -7.49 -12.79
CA SER A 131 15.18 -7.17 -12.59
C SER A 131 14.66 -7.66 -11.25
N SER A 132 14.07 -6.76 -10.46
CA SER A 132 13.31 -7.09 -9.25
C SER A 132 11.81 -7.03 -9.51
N ILE A 133 11.05 -7.99 -8.99
CA ILE A 133 9.58 -7.98 -9.08
C ILE A 133 9.00 -7.29 -7.86
N ILE A 134 8.28 -6.20 -8.09
CA ILE A 134 7.57 -5.45 -7.06
C ILE A 134 6.11 -5.86 -7.07
N ARG A 135 5.53 -6.06 -5.88
CA ARG A 135 4.12 -6.42 -5.69
C ARG A 135 3.54 -5.57 -4.58
N ILE A 136 2.56 -4.74 -4.92
CA ILE A 136 1.91 -3.82 -3.98
C ILE A 136 0.42 -4.11 -3.95
N SER A 137 -0.13 -4.16 -2.74
CA SER A 137 -1.55 -4.25 -2.46
C SER A 137 -2.04 -3.02 -1.71
N VAL A 138 -3.32 -2.69 -1.89
CA VAL A 138 -3.99 -1.71 -1.04
C VAL A 138 -3.91 -2.17 0.42
N GLY A 139 -3.42 -1.29 1.29
CA GLY A 139 -3.13 -1.56 2.70
C GLY A 139 -1.65 -1.83 2.99
N ASN A 140 -0.80 -2.06 1.97
CA ASN A 140 0.65 -2.09 2.21
C ASN A 140 1.17 -0.72 2.63
N VAL A 141 2.15 -0.74 3.54
CA VAL A 141 2.92 0.45 3.89
C VAL A 141 4.14 0.51 2.98
N VAL A 142 4.39 1.68 2.42
CA VAL A 142 5.55 1.99 1.60
C VAL A 142 6.40 3.03 2.31
N GLU A 143 7.70 2.96 2.04
CA GLU A 143 8.69 3.93 2.49
C GLU A 143 9.08 4.80 1.31
N LEU A 144 9.07 6.11 1.52
CA LEU A 144 9.40 7.11 0.52
C LEU A 144 10.35 8.12 1.17
N GLU A 145 11.45 8.43 0.49
CA GLU A 145 12.35 9.48 0.94
C GLU A 145 11.69 10.85 0.71
N GLU A 146 11.47 11.59 1.78
CA GLU A 146 11.06 13.00 1.69
C GLU A 146 12.22 13.89 2.13
N LYS A 147 12.52 14.90 1.30
CA LYS A 147 13.71 15.77 1.44
C LYS A 147 13.84 16.49 2.79
N LEU A 148 12.75 16.62 3.54
CA LEU A 148 12.69 17.41 4.78
C LEU A 148 12.71 16.56 6.07
N GLU A 149 12.31 15.29 6.01
CA GLU A 149 12.10 14.46 7.22
C GLU A 149 12.82 13.10 7.17
N GLY A 150 13.55 12.80 6.08
CA GLY A 150 14.20 11.50 5.89
C GLY A 150 13.19 10.43 5.46
N ASN A 151 13.27 9.24 6.05
CA ASN A 151 12.39 8.12 5.70
C ASN A 151 10.97 8.40 6.19
N SER A 152 10.06 8.54 5.23
CA SER A 152 8.65 8.79 5.48
C SER A 152 7.81 7.57 5.09
N TYR A 153 6.80 7.27 5.89
CA TYR A 153 5.98 6.08 5.69
C TYR A 153 4.57 6.46 5.25
N ALA A 154 4.00 5.71 4.31
CA ALA A 154 2.62 5.90 3.89
C ALA A 154 1.92 4.58 3.65
N ILE A 155 0.63 4.50 3.96
CA ILE A 155 -0.22 3.37 3.58
C ILE A 155 -0.83 3.61 2.19
N VAL A 156 -0.76 2.59 1.33
CA VAL A 156 -1.40 2.61 0.01
C VAL A 156 -2.90 2.48 0.20
N GLN A 157 -3.64 3.57 0.06
CA GLN A 157 -5.09 3.57 0.22
C GLN A 157 -5.82 3.18 -1.08
N ALA A 158 -5.23 3.51 -2.23
CA ALA A 158 -5.75 3.08 -3.52
C ALA A 158 -4.64 2.92 -4.56
N ILE A 159 -4.88 2.02 -5.50
CA ILE A 159 -4.09 1.85 -6.72
C ILE A 159 -5.04 2.16 -7.87
N PHE A 160 -4.63 3.03 -8.80
CA PHE A 160 -5.54 3.44 -9.87
C PHE A 160 -4.83 3.80 -11.16
N LEU A 161 -5.60 3.76 -12.25
CA LEU A 161 -5.20 4.19 -13.58
C LEU A 161 -5.91 5.50 -13.92
N HIS A 162 -5.18 6.38 -14.62
CA HIS A 162 -5.72 7.59 -15.23
C HIS A 162 -5.13 7.78 -16.63
N THR A 163 -5.99 8.10 -17.59
CA THR A 163 -5.57 8.38 -18.98
C THR A 163 -5.38 9.87 -19.17
N TYR A 164 -4.16 10.29 -19.49
CA TYR A 164 -3.83 11.70 -19.76
C TYR A 164 -4.32 12.14 -21.15
N ASN A 165 -4.21 13.44 -21.45
CA ASN A 165 -4.68 14.05 -22.71
C ASN A 165 -4.04 13.46 -23.97
N ASN A 166 -2.87 12.83 -23.84
CA ASN A 166 -2.16 12.12 -24.91
C ASN A 166 -2.72 10.70 -25.17
N ALA A 167 -3.90 10.37 -24.63
CA ALA A 167 -4.55 9.07 -24.70
C ALA A 167 -3.76 7.91 -24.05
N LYS A 168 -2.67 8.20 -23.33
CA LYS A 168 -1.86 7.21 -22.60
C LYS A 168 -2.36 7.05 -21.17
N THR A 169 -2.37 5.81 -20.69
CA THR A 169 -2.89 5.45 -19.36
C THR A 169 -1.76 5.14 -18.41
N TYR A 170 -1.70 5.87 -17.29
CA TYR A 170 -0.62 5.80 -16.32
C TYR A 170 -1.12 5.30 -14.96
N PRO A 171 -0.32 4.48 -14.25
CA PRO A 171 -0.66 3.98 -12.93
C PRO A 171 -0.16 4.88 -11.80
N PHE A 172 -0.97 4.98 -10.75
CA PHE A 172 -0.70 5.82 -9.58
C PHE A 172 -1.10 5.11 -8.28
N TYR A 173 -0.45 5.52 -7.20
CA TYR A 173 -0.87 5.28 -5.83
C TYR A 173 -1.59 6.50 -5.27
N PHE A 174 -2.65 6.27 -4.50
CA PHE A 174 -3.14 7.23 -3.52
C PHE A 174 -2.63 6.81 -2.13
N LEU A 175 -1.83 7.66 -1.52
CA LEU A 175 -1.12 7.42 -0.27
C LEU A 175 -1.74 8.20 0.88
N LYS A 176 -1.71 7.61 2.06
CA LYS A 176 -1.99 8.28 3.34
C LYS A 176 -0.75 8.21 4.21
N TRP A 177 -0.21 9.37 4.54
CA TRP A 177 1.05 9.48 5.28
C TRP A 177 0.88 9.17 6.75
N PHE A 178 1.89 8.52 7.31
CA PHE A 178 2.09 8.41 8.74
C PHE A 178 2.84 9.64 9.24
N GLU A 179 2.37 10.22 10.33
CA GLU A 179 3.04 11.25 11.09
C GLU A 179 3.56 10.64 12.39
N LYS A 180 4.83 10.88 12.68
CA LYS A 180 5.46 10.45 13.92
C LYS A 180 4.81 11.17 15.10
N ILE A 181 4.43 10.41 16.14
CA ILE A 181 3.96 11.01 17.39
C ILE A 181 5.21 11.43 18.17
N GLU A 182 5.37 12.73 18.40
CA GLU A 182 6.54 13.27 19.08
C GLU A 182 6.38 13.31 20.62
N GLY A 183 7.50 13.40 21.32
CA GLY A 183 7.56 13.53 22.78
C GLY A 183 7.36 12.22 23.54
N ARG A 184 7.13 12.30 24.86
CA ARG A 184 7.10 11.13 25.77
C ARG A 184 5.99 10.12 25.45
N ASN A 185 4.89 10.57 24.84
CA ASN A 185 3.77 9.72 24.43
C ASN A 185 4.02 9.05 23.06
N GLY A 186 5.09 9.44 22.38
CA GLY A 186 5.49 8.94 21.08
C GLY A 186 6.14 7.56 21.09
N ILE A 187 6.56 7.07 22.25
CA ILE A 187 7.14 5.73 22.40
C ILE A 187 6.18 4.86 23.19
N ASP A 188 5.96 3.63 22.72
CA ASP A 188 5.25 2.64 23.51
C ASP A 188 6.10 2.17 24.68
N SER A 189 5.62 2.32 25.91
CA SER A 189 6.41 2.02 27.10
C SER A 189 6.64 0.52 27.32
N LEU A 190 5.92 -0.36 26.63
CA LEU A 190 6.11 -1.82 26.75
C LEU A 190 7.03 -2.33 25.64
N MET A 191 6.70 -1.99 24.38
CA MET A 191 7.43 -2.48 23.21
C MET A 191 8.66 -1.64 22.88
N MET A 192 8.78 -0.45 23.48
CA MET A 192 9.80 0.57 23.15
C MET A 192 9.80 0.98 21.66
N CYS A 193 8.68 0.75 20.97
CA CYS A 193 8.49 1.11 19.57
C CYS A 193 8.04 2.56 19.40
N GLN A 194 8.46 3.19 18.31
CA GLN A 194 7.95 4.49 17.89
C GLN A 194 6.48 4.38 17.43
N LYS A 195 5.64 5.28 17.95
CA LYS A 195 4.23 5.43 17.59
C LYS A 195 4.06 6.42 16.45
N TYR A 196 3.11 6.11 15.58
CA TYR A 196 2.70 6.92 14.45
C TYR A 196 1.18 7.04 14.41
N LYS A 197 0.69 8.06 13.73
CA LYS A 197 -0.73 8.26 13.41
C LYS A 197 -0.86 8.55 11.92
N ILE A 198 -2.04 8.33 11.35
CA ILE A 198 -2.32 8.80 9.98
C ILE A 198 -2.46 10.32 10.03
N CYS A 199 -1.70 11.01 9.20
CA CYS A 199 -1.77 12.45 9.02
C CYS A 199 -3.15 12.85 8.48
N THR A 200 -3.87 13.69 9.21
CA THR A 200 -5.18 14.22 8.80
C THR A 200 -5.05 15.55 8.06
N GLU A 201 -3.92 16.23 8.18
CA GLU A 201 -3.69 17.55 7.58
C GLU A 201 -3.14 17.42 6.15
N ARG A 202 -4.06 17.40 5.18
CA ARG A 202 -3.78 17.25 3.74
C ARG A 202 -2.83 18.28 3.14
N LYS A 203 -2.57 19.41 3.83
CA LYS A 203 -1.78 20.52 3.27
C LYS A 203 -0.28 20.29 3.30
N LYS A 204 0.21 19.34 4.11
CA LYS A 204 1.65 19.15 4.30
C LYS A 204 2.26 18.18 3.26
N TRP A 205 1.47 17.27 2.67
CA TRP A 205 1.99 16.17 1.84
C TRP A 205 1.17 15.95 0.57
N HIS A 206 1.83 15.66 -0.55
CA HIS A 206 1.17 15.14 -1.74
C HIS A 206 0.66 13.73 -1.48
N ASN A 207 -0.51 13.35 -2.00
CA ASN A 207 -1.10 12.03 -1.78
C ASN A 207 -1.15 11.16 -3.03
N VAL A 208 -0.78 11.70 -4.20
CA VAL A 208 -0.81 10.96 -5.47
C VAL A 208 0.61 10.87 -6.01
N PHE A 209 1.09 9.64 -6.20
CA PHE A 209 2.42 9.37 -6.73
C PHE A 209 2.37 8.37 -7.87
N PRO A 210 3.19 8.54 -8.92
CA PRO A 210 3.41 7.51 -9.91
C PRO A 210 4.01 6.26 -9.23
N ILE A 211 3.81 5.09 -9.83
CA ILE A 211 4.34 3.85 -9.25
C ILE A 211 5.87 3.79 -9.23
N SER A 212 6.55 4.66 -9.99
CA SER A 212 8.01 4.78 -10.02
C SER A 212 8.64 5.17 -8.70
N PHE A 213 7.85 5.66 -7.75
CA PHE A 213 8.32 5.99 -6.40
C PHE A 213 8.55 4.76 -5.52
N VAL A 214 8.01 3.59 -5.89
CA VAL A 214 8.18 2.35 -5.12
C VAL A 214 8.99 1.36 -5.97
N THR A 215 10.31 1.43 -5.86
CA THR A 215 11.23 0.63 -6.69
C THR A 215 11.72 -0.66 -6.03
N SER A 216 11.36 -0.88 -4.77
CA SER A 216 11.73 -2.07 -4.00
C SER A 216 10.53 -2.65 -3.25
N MET A 217 10.60 -3.93 -2.90
CA MET A 217 9.53 -4.58 -2.14
C MET A 217 9.44 -3.92 -0.76
N PRO A 218 8.25 -3.50 -0.30
CA PRO A 218 8.15 -2.87 1.01
C PRO A 218 8.56 -3.84 2.11
N LYS A 219 9.48 -3.38 2.96
CA LYS A 219 9.96 -4.12 4.15
C LYS A 219 9.43 -3.52 5.45
N VAL A 220 8.65 -2.44 5.35
CA VAL A 220 8.14 -1.72 6.52
C VAL A 220 6.79 -2.28 6.92
N HIS A 221 6.66 -2.58 8.21
CA HIS A 221 5.42 -3.08 8.78
C HIS A 221 4.98 -2.21 9.94
N PHE A 222 3.71 -1.83 9.92
CA PHE A 222 3.06 -1.15 11.04
C PHE A 222 2.06 -2.09 11.70
N VAL A 223 2.09 -2.11 13.03
CA VAL A 223 1.11 -2.84 13.85
C VAL A 223 0.15 -1.84 14.45
N HIS A 224 -1.14 -2.08 14.27
CA HIS A 224 -2.16 -1.23 14.86
C HIS A 224 -2.24 -1.44 16.39
N GLN A 225 -2.20 -0.34 17.16
CA GLN A 225 -2.34 -0.41 18.62
C GLN A 225 -3.82 -0.31 19.01
N CYS A 226 -4.51 -1.45 19.01
CA CYS A 226 -5.88 -1.55 19.51
C CYS A 226 -5.94 -1.22 21.01
N VAL A 227 -6.76 -0.22 21.37
CA VAL A 227 -7.22 0.01 22.75
C VAL A 227 -8.63 -0.56 22.93
N ASN A 228 -9.10 -0.68 24.18
CA ASN A 228 -10.31 -1.42 24.56
C ASN A 228 -11.60 -1.07 23.79
N ASP A 229 -11.69 0.12 23.16
CA ASP A 229 -12.85 0.55 22.35
C ASP A 229 -12.68 0.27 20.84
N CYS A 230 -11.68 -0.52 20.45
CA CYS A 230 -11.44 -0.89 19.07
C CYS A 230 -12.47 -1.92 18.59
N SER A 231 -13.56 -1.45 17.99
CA SER A 231 -14.51 -2.35 17.33
C SER A 231 -13.95 -2.88 16.00
N VAL A 232 -14.32 -4.11 15.63
CA VAL A 232 -13.93 -4.77 14.36
C VAL A 232 -14.16 -3.88 13.12
N ARG A 233 -15.18 -3.02 13.15
CA ARG A 233 -15.49 -2.09 12.04
C ARG A 233 -14.57 -0.86 11.98
N ASN A 234 -13.95 -0.50 13.10
CA ASN A 234 -13.12 0.70 13.25
C ASN A 234 -11.64 0.37 13.47
N HIS A 235 -11.24 -0.89 13.37
CA HIS A 235 -9.86 -1.35 13.58
C HIS A 235 -8.83 -0.61 12.72
N ASN A 236 -9.16 -0.33 11.46
CA ASN A 236 -8.27 0.40 10.56
C ASN A 236 -8.36 1.94 10.70
N LEU A 237 -9.21 2.42 11.61
CA LEU A 237 -9.49 3.85 11.82
C LEU A 237 -9.03 4.33 13.20
N SER A 238 -8.91 3.44 14.19
CA SER A 238 -8.33 3.78 15.48
C SER A 238 -6.83 4.03 15.32
N GLN A 239 -6.29 4.91 16.15
CA GLN A 239 -4.88 5.25 16.22
C GLN A 239 -4.44 5.03 17.68
N PRO A 240 -3.15 4.76 17.96
CA PRO A 240 -1.99 4.89 17.07
C PRO A 240 -1.53 3.58 16.40
N TYR A 241 -0.51 3.67 15.56
CA TYR A 241 0.21 2.57 14.93
C TYR A 241 1.63 2.50 15.50
N LEU A 242 2.20 1.30 15.61
CA LEU A 242 3.58 1.04 16.03
C LEU A 242 4.41 0.65 14.82
N LEU A 243 5.55 1.30 14.62
CA LEU A 243 6.55 0.85 13.65
C LEU A 243 7.19 -0.43 14.19
N ASN A 244 7.07 -1.51 13.42
CA ASN A 244 7.62 -2.80 13.81
C ASN A 244 9.07 -2.95 13.35
N GLU A 245 10.00 -2.50 14.18
CA GLU A 245 11.44 -2.59 13.91
C GLU A 245 12.03 -3.99 14.21
N PHE A 246 11.30 -4.85 14.93
CA PHE A 246 11.81 -6.14 15.40
C PHE A 246 11.77 -7.26 14.35
N PHE A 247 11.08 -7.04 13.23
CA PHE A 247 11.06 -7.99 12.13
C PHE A 247 11.80 -7.37 10.96
N TYR A 248 13.11 -7.62 10.88
CA TYR A 248 13.86 -8.02 9.68
C TYR A 248 15.35 -8.01 10.03
N ASN A 249 15.83 -9.14 10.54
CA ASN A 249 17.15 -9.68 10.23
C ASN A 249 17.08 -11.19 10.50
N ALA A 250 16.56 -11.93 9.53
CA ALA A 250 16.88 -13.35 9.46
C ALA A 250 18.27 -13.43 8.82
N ILE A 251 19.26 -13.81 9.63
CA ILE A 251 20.54 -14.34 9.15
C ILE A 251 20.27 -15.70 8.52
#